data_AF-A0A9X8H6X3-F1
#
_entry.id   AF-A0A9X8H6X3-F1
#
_cell.length_a   1.000
_cell.length_b   1.000
_cell.length_c   1.000
_cell.angle_alpha   90.00
_cell.angle_beta   90.00
_cell.angle_gamma   90.00
#
_symmetry.space_group_name_H-M   'P 1'
#
loop_
_entity.id
_entity.type
_entity.pdbx_description
1 polymer ?
#
loop_
_entity_poly.entity_id
_entity_poly.type
_entity_poly.pdbx_seq_one_letter_code
_entity_poly.pdbx_strand_id
1 'polypeptide(L)' 'MAPQDDPATTHATTTLSKNKYNRVKDDFTNDTEKLEKMAAAVKVLLECMGEDVTREGLLKTPMRMAKALMYCTKGYS' A
#
# COMPACT_ATOMS: atom_id res chain seq x y z
N MET A 1 23.56 31.88 41.03
CA MET A 1 23.69 30.83 40.00
C MET A 1 22.28 30.39 39.64
N ALA A 2 21.64 31.10 38.71
CA ALA A 2 20.30 30.76 38.25
C ALA A 2 20.41 29.70 37.14
N PRO A 3 19.75 28.54 37.25
CA PRO A 3 19.28 27.84 36.08
C PRO A 3 18.04 28.59 35.56
N GLN A 4 18.11 28.94 34.28
CA GLN A 4 17.11 29.70 33.53
C GLN A 4 15.77 28.95 33.48
N ASP A 5 14.67 29.66 33.67
CA ASP A 5 13.36 29.24 33.18
C ASP A 5 13.43 29.24 31.64
N ASP A 6 13.64 28.06 31.03
CA ASP A 6 13.56 27.90 29.57
C ASP A 6 12.08 27.85 29.13
N PRO A 7 11.58 28.80 28.32
CA PRO A 7 10.22 28.78 27.80
C PRO A 7 10.18 27.98 26.48
N ALA A 8 10.42 26.68 26.54
CA ALA A 8 10.43 25.86 25.32
C ALA A 8 10.05 24.40 25.56
N THR A 9 8.83 24.12 26.01
CA THR A 9 8.18 22.84 25.70
C THR A 9 6.66 23.02 25.59
N THR A 10 6.24 23.79 24.60
CA THR A 10 4.89 23.63 24.03
C THR A 10 4.93 22.35 23.22
N HIS A 11 4.40 21.25 23.76
CA HIS A 11 4.12 20.06 22.97
C HIS A 11 3.15 20.47 21.87
N ALA A 12 3.67 20.63 20.64
CA ALA A 12 2.87 20.82 19.46
C ALA A 12 2.00 19.57 19.29
N THR A 13 0.77 19.64 19.77
CA THR A 13 -0.29 18.67 19.47
C THR A 13 -0.43 18.68 17.96
N THR A 14 0.22 17.73 17.30
CA THR A 14 0.09 17.52 15.86
C THR A 14 -1.36 17.15 15.62
N THR A 15 -2.12 18.13 15.14
CA THR A 15 -3.52 18.00 14.79
C THR A 15 -3.63 16.96 13.68
N LEU A 16 -4.07 15.78 14.07
CA LEU A 16 -4.42 14.68 13.21
C LEU A 16 -5.71 15.07 12.47
N SER A 17 -5.61 15.73 11.33
CA SER A 17 -6.72 15.79 10.37
C SER A 17 -6.20 16.06 8.96
N LYS A 18 -5.92 14.98 8.25
CA LYS A 18 -5.97 14.98 6.78
C LYS A 18 -6.95 13.90 6.38
N ASN A 19 -8.18 14.34 6.19
CA ASN A 19 -9.28 13.60 5.62
C ASN A 19 -8.80 12.92 4.32
N LYS A 20 -8.51 11.61 4.37
CA LYS A 20 -7.99 10.84 3.21
C LYS A 20 -9.06 10.50 2.18
N TYR A 21 -10.27 11.03 2.33
CA TYR A 21 -11.40 10.80 1.43
C TYR A 21 -11.51 11.86 0.32
N ASN A 22 -10.38 12.39 -0.14
CA ASN A 22 -10.34 13.01 -1.45
C ASN A 22 -10.17 11.87 -2.46
N ARG A 23 -11.31 11.40 -2.97
CA ARG A 23 -11.42 10.47 -4.10
C ARG A 23 -10.66 11.06 -5.29
N VAL A 24 -9.40 10.68 -5.44
CA VAL A 24 -8.61 10.98 -6.64
C VAL A 24 -9.23 10.15 -7.76
N LYS A 25 -9.91 10.87 -8.65
CA LYS A 25 -10.69 10.34 -9.74
C LYS A 25 -9.72 9.80 -10.81
N ASP A 26 -9.68 8.49 -10.97
CA ASP A 26 -8.99 7.78 -12.06
C ASP A 26 -7.53 8.21 -12.32
N ASP A 27 -6.69 8.15 -11.29
CA ASP A 27 -5.24 8.17 -11.50
C ASP A 27 -4.78 6.78 -11.95
N PHE A 28 -4.84 6.51 -13.26
CA PHE A 28 -4.29 5.29 -13.90
C PHE A 28 -2.83 5.00 -13.49
N THR A 29 -2.08 6.04 -13.12
CA THR A 29 -0.72 5.95 -12.60
C THR A 29 -0.65 5.28 -11.23
N ASN A 30 -1.60 5.57 -10.33
CA ASN A 30 -1.69 4.97 -8.99
C ASN A 30 -2.10 3.50 -9.06
N ASP A 31 -2.89 3.12 -10.06
CA ASP A 31 -3.33 1.74 -10.23
C ASP A 31 -2.21 0.81 -10.68
N THR A 32 -1.25 1.30 -11.47
CA THR A 32 -0.12 0.49 -11.95
C THR A 32 0.83 0.13 -10.81
N GLU A 33 1.25 1.10 -9.99
CA GLU A 33 2.13 0.85 -8.85
C GLU A 33 1.47 -0.09 -7.82
N LYS A 34 0.17 0.12 -7.52
CA LYS A 34 -0.60 -0.78 -6.66
C LYS A 34 -0.65 -2.20 -7.24
N LEU A 35 -0.92 -2.31 -8.54
CA LEU A 35 -1.02 -3.60 -9.21
C LEU A 35 0.30 -4.38 -9.16
N GLU A 36 1.43 -3.70 -9.37
CA GLU A 36 2.77 -4.30 -9.26
C GLU A 36 3.07 -4.76 -7.83
N LYS A 37 2.76 -3.93 -6.82
CA LYS A 37 2.92 -4.32 -5.40
C LYS A 37 2.05 -5.51 -5.04
N MET A 38 0.81 -5.54 -5.51
CA MET A 38 -0.09 -6.67 -5.30
C MET A 38 0.42 -7.93 -5.99
N ALA A 39 0.93 -7.82 -7.22
CA ALA A 39 1.53 -8.95 -7.92
C ALA A 39 2.77 -9.48 -7.18
N ALA A 40 3.64 -8.60 -6.69
CA ALA A 40 4.80 -8.98 -5.88
C ALA A 40 4.35 -9.73 -4.60
N ALA A 41 3.31 -9.24 -3.91
CA ALA A 41 2.75 -9.92 -2.75
C ALA A 41 2.18 -11.30 -3.09
N VAL A 42 1.45 -11.44 -4.20
CA VAL A 42 0.94 -12.74 -4.66
C VAL A 42 2.09 -13.71 -4.95
N LYS A 43 3.21 -13.24 -5.51
CA LYS A 43 4.39 -14.08 -5.74
C LYS A 43 4.91 -14.65 -4.41
N VAL A 44 5.02 -13.82 -3.37
CA VAL A 44 5.42 -14.26 -2.02
C VAL A 44 4.42 -15.29 -1.46
N LEU A 45 3.11 -15.09 -1.65
CA LEU A 45 2.11 -16.07 -1.20
C LEU A 45 2.29 -17.45 -1.88
N LEU A 46 2.58 -17.47 -3.18
CA LEU A 46 2.85 -18.72 -3.91
C LEU A 46 4.11 -19.42 -3.37
N GLU A 47 5.18 -18.67 -3.11
CA GLU A 47 6.41 -19.20 -2.52
C GLU A 47 6.15 -19.77 -1.11
N CYS A 48 5.36 -19.09 -0.28
CA CYS A 48 4.96 -19.59 1.04
C CYS A 48 4.15 -20.90 0.99
N MET A 49 3.42 -21.14 -0.10
CA MET A 49 2.68 -22.38 -0.32
C MET A 49 3.56 -23.52 -0.89
N GLY A 50 4.83 -23.25 -1.19
CA GLY A 50 5.75 -24.23 -1.80
C GLY A 50 5.57 -24.39 -3.30
N GLU A 51 4.93 -23.43 -3.98
CA GLU A 51 4.78 -23.44 -5.44
C GLU A 51 6.03 -22.89 -6.14
N ASP A 52 6.33 -23.43 -7.33
CA ASP A 52 7.39 -22.91 -8.20
C ASP A 52 6.85 -21.77 -9.08
N VAL A 53 7.15 -20.53 -8.69
CA VAL A 53 6.77 -19.31 -9.41
C VAL A 53 7.43 -19.15 -10.79
N THR A 54 8.46 -19.95 -11.11
CA THR A 54 9.14 -19.92 -12.42
C THR A 54 8.51 -20.87 -13.44
N ARG A 55 7.62 -21.77 -13.00
CA ARG A 55 6.87 -22.68 -13.87
C ARG A 55 6.01 -21.88 -14.87
N GLU A 56 5.99 -22.32 -16.13
CA GLU A 56 5.30 -21.62 -17.24
C GLU A 56 3.85 -21.20 -16.89
N GLY A 57 3.09 -22.11 -16.26
CA GLY A 57 1.70 -21.86 -15.86
C GLY A 57 1.53 -20.79 -14.76
N LEU A 58 2.59 -20.52 -13.99
CA LEU A 58 2.58 -19.59 -12.86
C LEU A 58 3.24 -18.24 -13.15
N LEU A 59 4.04 -18.10 -14.22
CA LEU A 59 4.71 -16.84 -14.58
C LEU A 59 3.75 -15.63 -14.63
N LYS A 60 2.54 -15.83 -15.17
CA LYS A 60 1.52 -14.77 -15.28
C LYS A 60 0.51 -14.74 -14.13
N THR A 61 0.56 -15.73 -13.21
CA THR A 61 -0.40 -15.86 -12.11
C THR A 61 -0.38 -14.66 -11.16
N PRO A 62 0.79 -14.15 -10.72
CA PRO A 62 0.83 -13.00 -9.82
C PRO A 62 0.08 -11.78 -10.37
N MET A 63 0.31 -11.45 -11.64
CA MET A 63 -0.33 -10.31 -12.30
C MET A 63 -1.84 -10.55 -12.52
N ARG A 64 -2.25 -11.78 -12.89
CA ARG A 64 -3.68 -12.11 -13.03
C ARG A 64 -4.42 -11.99 -11.71
N MET A 65 -3.85 -12.53 -10.64
CA MET A 65 -4.45 -12.48 -9.31
C MET A 65 -4.52 -11.04 -8.80
N ALA A 66 -3.47 -10.24 -8.99
CA ALA A 66 -3.49 -8.83 -8.63
C ALA A 66 -4.63 -8.05 -9.32
N LYS A 67 -4.85 -8.29 -10.62
CA LYS A 67 -5.96 -7.68 -11.38
C LYS A 67 -7.33 -8.15 -10.85
N ALA A 68 -7.47 -9.45 -10.59
CA ALA A 68 -8.70 -10.02 -10.05
C ALA A 68 -9.02 -9.43 -8.66
N LEU A 69 -8.03 -9.34 -7.78
CA LEU A 69 -8.17 -8.73 -6.46
C LEU A 69 -8.57 -7.27 -6.57
N MET A 70 -7.90 -6.47 -7.40
CA MET A 70 -8.27 -5.06 -7.65
C MET A 70 -9.71 -4.93 -8.14
N TYR A 71 -10.15 -5.79 -9.07
CA TYR A 71 -11.52 -5.80 -9.56
C TYR A 71 -12.53 -6.16 -8.46
N CYS A 72 -12.21 -7.15 -7.62
CA CYS A 72 -13.06 -7.57 -6.51
C CYS A 72 -13.17 -6.50 -5.41
N THR A 73 -12.12 -5.70 -5.21
CA THR A 73 -12.03 -4.70 -4.12
C THR A 73 -12.30 -3.27 -4.58
N LYS A 74 -12.61 -3.03 -5.87
CA LYS A 74 -12.89 -1.70 -6.44
C LYS A 74 -14.03 -0.93 -5.76
N GLY A 75 -14.87 -1.61 -4.98
CA GLY A 75 -15.96 -0.99 -4.21
C GLY A 75 -15.55 -0.34 -2.89
N TYR A 76 -14.31 -0.51 -2.43
CA TYR A 76 -13.79 0.14 -1.21
C TYR A 76 -13.20 1.54 -1.46
N SER A 77 -13.22 1.99 -2.72
CA SER A 77 -12.62 3.26 -3.17
C SER A 77 -13.60 4.44 -3.15
#